data_AF-A0A353YFR9-F1
#
_entry.id   AF-A0A353YFR9-F1
#
_cell.length_a   1.000
_cell.length_b   1.000
_cell.length_c   1.000
_cell.angle_alpha   90.00
_cell.angle_beta   90.00
_cell.angle_gamma   90.00
#
_symmetry.space_group_name_H-M   'P 1'
#
loop_
_entity.id
_entity.type
_entity.pdbx_description
1 polymer ?
#
loop_
_entity_poly.entity_id
_entity_poly.type
_entity_poly.pdbx_seq_one_letter_code
_entity_poly.pdbx_strand_id
1 'polypeptide(L)' 'MIIVRTSNALDAYRSECARADLSAVAHRTRHVPAEFILGSNDVSAVFHAYCRPLVGELPKLQKL' A
#
# COMPACT_ATOMS: atom_id res chain seq x y z
N MET A 1 -3.51 -6.34 16.92
CA MET A 1 -2.60 -5.22 16.60
C MET A 1 -2.79 -4.88 15.15
N ILE A 2 -2.84 -3.59 14.81
CA ILE A 2 -2.97 -3.07 13.44
C ILE A 2 -1.82 -2.11 13.15
N ILE A 3 -1.56 -1.85 11.87
CA ILE A 3 -0.62 -0.83 11.43
C ILE A 3 -1.41 0.38 10.95
N VAL A 4 -1.13 1.54 11.53
CA VAL A 4 -1.72 2.83 11.15
C VAL A 4 -0.65 3.66 10.45
N ARG A 5 -0.97 4.16 9.25
CA ARG A 5 -0.10 5.07 8.51
C ARG A 5 -0.26 6.48 9.08
N THR A 6 0.79 7.03 9.68
CA THR A 6 0.80 8.37 10.28
C THR A 6 1.43 9.43 9.37
N SER A 7 2.19 9.01 8.36
CA SER A 7 2.65 9.87 7.27
C SER A 7 2.75 9.09 5.96
N ASN A 8 2.40 9.74 4.85
CA ASN A 8 2.46 9.17 3.50
C ASN A 8 3.40 9.92 2.55
N ALA A 9 4.18 10.88 3.07
CA ALA A 9 5.21 11.57 2.29
C ALA A 9 6.34 10.59 1.92
N LEU A 10 6.91 10.73 0.72
CA LEU A 10 7.89 9.78 0.19
C LEU A 10 9.17 9.69 1.04
N ASP A 11 9.69 10.84 1.43
CA ASP A 11 10.89 11.04 2.25
C ASP A 11 10.62 10.98 3.76
N ALA A 12 9.35 10.89 4.16
CA ALA A 12 8.94 10.93 5.55
C ALA A 12 7.80 9.92 5.84
N TYR A 13 7.80 8.78 5.16
CA TYR A 13 6.81 7.72 5.40
C TYR A 13 6.92 7.23 6.85
N ARG A 14 5.79 7.19 7.56
CA ARG A 14 5.73 6.72 8.95
C ARG A 14 4.49 5.90 9.19
N SER A 15 4.66 4.85 9.99
CA SER A 15 3.58 4.01 10.47
C SER A 15 3.81 3.61 11.92
N GLU A 16 2.73 3.41 12.64
CA GLU A 16 2.74 3.04 14.05
C GLU A 16 1.85 1.82 14.29
N CYS A 17 2.17 1.11 15.36
CA CYS A 17 1.42 -0.06 15.79
C CYS A 17 0.32 0.39 16.75
N ALA A 18 -0.93 0.05 16.45
CA ALA A 18 -2.07 0.36 17.30
C ALA A 18 -2.83 -0.90 17.74
N ARG A 19 -3.56 -0.79 18.85
CA ARG A 19 -4.52 -1.81 19.27
C ARG A 19 -5.84 -1.57 18.55
N ALA A 20 -6.44 -2.63 18.03
CA ALA A 20 -7.80 -2.64 17.50
C ALA A 20 -8.57 -3.77 18.17
N ASP A 21 -9.87 -3.57 18.37
CA ASP A 21 -10.75 -4.61 18.91
C ASP A 21 -10.92 -5.75 17.89
N LEU A 22 -11.02 -6.99 18.38
CA LEU A 22 -11.08 -8.16 17.50
C LEU A 22 -12.30 -8.10 16.57
N SER A 23 -13.44 -7.64 17.06
CA SER A 23 -14.66 -7.41 16.25
C SER A 23 -14.47 -6.38 15.13
N ALA A 24 -13.46 -5.52 15.22
CA ALA A 24 -13.13 -4.54 14.19
C ALA A 24 -12.33 -5.14 13.01
N VAL A 25 -11.65 -6.27 13.21
CA VAL A 25 -10.75 -6.87 12.20
C VAL A 25 -11.12 -8.31 11.83
N ALA A 26 -11.78 -9.05 12.71
CA ALA A 26 -12.18 -10.43 12.47
C ALA A 26 -13.06 -10.51 11.22
N HIS A 27 -12.78 -11.50 10.37
CA HIS A 27 -13.48 -11.74 9.10
C HIS A 27 -13.45 -10.59 8.09
N ARG A 28 -12.72 -9.49 8.35
CA ARG A 28 -12.56 -8.39 7.39
C ARG A 28 -11.27 -8.57 6.60
N THR A 29 -11.40 -8.66 5.28
CA THR A 29 -10.28 -8.61 4.34
C THR A 29 -10.31 -7.26 3.64
N ARG A 30 -9.16 -6.58 3.54
CA ARG A 30 -9.07 -5.35 2.75
C ARG A 30 -9.09 -5.73 1.27
N HIS A 31 -10.14 -5.32 0.56
CA HIS A 31 -10.22 -5.47 -0.88
C HIS A 31 -9.22 -4.55 -1.58
N VAL A 32 -8.70 -5.01 -2.72
CA VAL A 32 -7.90 -4.19 -3.64
C VAL A 32 -8.84 -3.13 -4.23
N PRO A 33 -8.55 -1.82 -4.06
CA PRO A 33 -9.34 -0.76 -4.68
C PRO A 33 -9.35 -0.89 -6.20
N ALA A 34 -10.50 -0.66 -6.84
CA ALA A 34 -10.63 -0.83 -8.29
C ALA A 34 -9.71 0.11 -9.07
N GLU A 35 -9.46 1.32 -8.54
CA GLU A 35 -8.56 2.30 -9.12
C GLU A 35 -7.09 1.87 -9.12
N PHE A 36 -6.73 0.77 -8.45
CA PHE A 36 -5.37 0.20 -8.50
C PHE A 36 -5.14 -0.66 -9.74
N ILE A 37 -6.20 -1.07 -10.43
CA ILE A 37 -6.13 -1.96 -11.59
C ILE A 37 -6.31 -1.12 -12.85
N LEU A 38 -5.39 -1.32 -13.81
CA LEU A 38 -5.48 -0.74 -15.15
C LEU A 38 -5.82 -1.87 -16.14
N GLY A 39 -7.04 -1.87 -16.66
CA GLY A 39 -7.49 -2.93 -17.56
C GLY A 39 -7.62 -4.28 -16.85
N SER A 40 -7.05 -5.34 -17.43
CA SER A 40 -7.17 -6.70 -16.88
C SER A 40 -5.93 -7.18 -16.12
N ASN A 41 -4.74 -6.79 -16.56
CA ASN A 41 -3.47 -7.38 -16.07
C ASN A 41 -2.44 -6.33 -15.62
N ASP A 42 -2.75 -5.03 -15.70
CA ASP A 42 -1.84 -3.97 -15.30
C ASP A 42 -2.29 -3.28 -14.01
N VAL A 43 -1.37 -2.58 -13.37
CA VAL A 43 -1.63 -1.72 -12.21
C VAL A 43 -1.61 -0.25 -12.61
N SER A 44 -2.40 0.56 -11.93
CA SER A 44 -2.52 1.99 -12.25
C SER A 44 -1.39 2.82 -11.65
N ALA A 45 -1.26 4.07 -12.11
CA ALA A 45 -0.40 5.06 -11.48
C ALA A 45 -0.75 5.32 -10.00
N VAL A 46 -2.02 5.13 -9.61
CA VAL A 46 -2.48 5.28 -8.22
C VAL A 46 -1.88 4.18 -7.35
N PHE A 47 -1.84 2.93 -7.86
CA PHE A 47 -1.16 1.83 -7.18
C PHE A 47 0.34 2.13 -7.02
N HIS A 48 1.00 2.61 -8.08
CA HIS A 48 2.41 3.00 -7.99
C HIS A 48 2.65 4.06 -6.91
N ALA A 49 1.82 5.11 -6.85
CA ALA A 49 1.93 6.14 -5.83
C ALA A 49 1.70 5.59 -4.41
N TYR A 50 0.77 4.64 -4.24
CA TYR A 50 0.51 3.96 -2.96
C TYR A 50 1.70 3.12 -2.49
N CYS A 51 2.35 2.39 -3.41
CA CYS A 51 3.45 1.47 -3.09
C CYS A 51 4.79 2.15 -2.92
N ARG A 52 5.06 3.26 -3.64
CA ARG A 52 6.38 3.91 -3.66
C ARG A 52 6.97 4.23 -2.28
N PRO A 53 6.24 4.83 -1.31
CA PRO A 53 6.80 5.05 0.02
C PRO A 53 6.97 3.76 0.86
N LEU A 54 6.39 2.63 0.45
CA LEU A 54 6.46 1.34 1.15
C LEU A 54 7.69 0.51 0.74
N VAL A 55 8.02 0.55 -0.55
CA VAL A 55 9.04 -0.33 -1.15
C VAL A 55 10.36 0.38 -1.43
N GLY A 56 10.38 1.71 -1.38
CA GLY A 56 11.56 2.51 -1.72
C GLY A 56 11.84 2.52 -3.23
N GLU A 57 13.12 2.64 -3.60
CA GLU A 57 13.54 2.60 -5.00
C GLU A 57 13.38 1.19 -5.58
N LEU A 58 12.62 1.10 -6.67
CA LEU A 58 12.46 -0.16 -7.40
C LEU A 58 13.69 -0.44 -8.28
N PRO A 59 14.06 -1.72 -8.46
CA PRO A 59 15.13 -2.08 -9.38
C PRO A 59 14.80 -1.60 -10.80
N LYS A 60 15.80 -1.06 -11.49
CA LYS A 60 15.65 -0.64 -12.88
C LYS A 60 15.56 -1.88 -13.76
N LEU A 61 14.55 -1.92 -14.61
CA LEU A 61 14.45 -2.96 -15.63
C LEU A 61 15.67 -2.82 -16.55
N GLN A 62 16.54 -3.84 -16.57
CA GLN A 62 17.66 -3.86 -17.50
C GLN A 62 17.11 -4.17 -18.90
N LYS A 63 17.51 -3.38 -19.90
CA LYS A 63 17.26 -3.73 -21.30
C LYS A 63 18.17 -4.91 -21.65
N LEU A 64 17.58 -5.97 -22.23
CA LEU A 64 18.33 -6.98 -22.96
C LEU A 64 19.03 -6.36 -24.17
#